data_AF-A0A496L8F1-F1
#
_entry.id   AF-A0A496L8F1-F1
#
_cell.length_a   1.000
_cell.length_b   1.000
_cell.length_c   1.000
_cell.angle_alpha   90.00
_cell.angle_beta   90.00
_cell.angle_gamma   90.00
#
_symmetry.space_group_name_H-M   'P 1'
#
loop_
_entity.id
_entity.type
_entity.pdbx_description
1 polymer ?
#
loop_
_entity_poly.entity_id
_entity_poly.type
_entity_poly.pdbx_seq_one_letter_code
_entity_poly.pdbx_strand_id
1 'polypeptide(L)'
;IYCSLPDRKGGEETGIINPVLNASSPDNSIVLASNGKNATARNWQIQYYEDDTDVTGFTGTHQCVGGTGIDETKDLPAFSIYPNPVKDILNITTDKPVHSIHIYNTYGTEVAHATDATSIDVSHLPAGVYMVHADGKVTRIIKE
;
A
#
# COMPACT_ATOMS: atom_id res chain seq x y z
N ILE A 1 1.30 -18.30 3.03
CA ILE A 1 2.50 -19.02 3.52
C ILE A 1 3.65 -18.10 3.93
N TYR A 2 3.95 -17.01 3.21
CA TYR A 2 5.16 -16.21 3.44
C TYR A 2 5.09 -15.11 4.53
N CYS A 3 3.91 -14.83 5.09
CA CYS A 3 3.74 -13.68 6.00
C CYS A 3 4.41 -13.83 7.36
N SER A 4 4.67 -15.07 7.78
CA SER A 4 5.38 -15.38 9.03
C SER A 4 6.90 -15.44 8.83
N LEU A 5 7.42 -15.25 7.62
CA LEU A 5 8.85 -15.28 7.40
C LEU A 5 9.54 -14.11 8.14
N PRO A 6 10.63 -14.37 8.88
CA PRO A 6 11.46 -13.31 9.45
C PRO A 6 11.91 -12.29 8.41
N ASP A 7 11.98 -11.01 8.80
CA ASP A 7 12.60 -10.01 7.94
C ASP A 7 14.13 -10.15 8.00
N ARG A 8 14.76 -10.44 6.86
CA ARG A 8 16.21 -10.59 6.71
C ARG A 8 16.85 -9.41 5.95
N LYS A 9 16.12 -8.31 5.77
CA LYS A 9 16.68 -7.09 5.17
C LYS A 9 17.87 -6.58 5.98
N GLY A 10 18.97 -6.27 5.30
CA GLY A 10 20.20 -5.74 5.92
C GLY A 10 21.15 -6.81 6.47
N GLY A 11 20.81 -8.10 6.36
CA GLY A 11 21.76 -9.19 6.59
C GLY A 11 22.60 -9.49 5.35
N GLU A 12 23.76 -10.14 5.54
CA GLU A 12 24.66 -10.54 4.45
C GLU A 12 24.15 -11.76 3.65
N GLU A 13 23.22 -12.54 4.22
CA GLU A 13 22.74 -13.79 3.63
C GLU A 13 21.23 -13.78 3.34
N THR A 14 20.91 -14.08 2.07
CA THR A 14 19.55 -14.37 1.61
C THR A 14 19.02 -15.65 2.27
N GLY A 15 17.80 -15.61 2.79
CA GLY A 15 17.15 -16.80 3.32
C GLY A 15 16.64 -17.71 2.19
N ILE A 16 16.61 -19.02 2.40
CA ILE A 16 16.07 -19.98 1.44
C ILE A 16 14.84 -20.65 2.06
N ILE A 17 13.73 -20.69 1.33
CA ILE A 17 12.54 -21.45 1.69
C ILE A 17 12.18 -22.43 0.57
N ASN A 18 11.99 -23.71 0.95
CA ASN A 18 11.69 -24.80 0.03
C ASN A 18 10.27 -25.33 0.28
N PRO A 19 9.22 -24.65 -0.21
CA PRO A 19 7.84 -24.97 0.17
C PRO A 19 7.29 -26.22 -0.52
N VAL A 20 7.94 -26.70 -1.59
CA VAL A 20 7.49 -27.85 -2.39
C VAL A 20 8.69 -28.59 -2.98
N LEU A 21 8.54 -29.90 -3.20
CA LEU A 21 9.63 -30.77 -3.65
C LEU A 21 10.13 -30.39 -5.05
N ASN A 22 9.22 -30.31 -6.03
CA ASN A 22 9.51 -29.98 -7.42
C ASN A 22 8.24 -29.49 -8.16
N ALA A 23 8.39 -29.08 -9.43
CA ALA A 23 7.29 -28.53 -10.22
C ALA A 23 6.13 -29.52 -10.49
N SER A 24 6.41 -30.84 -10.44
CA SER A 24 5.41 -31.90 -10.64
C SER A 24 4.69 -32.31 -9.36
N SER A 25 5.07 -31.75 -8.22
CA SER A 25 4.44 -32.06 -6.93
C SER A 25 2.97 -31.60 -6.91
N PRO A 26 2.06 -32.37 -6.30
CA PRO A 26 0.63 -32.03 -6.27
C PRO A 26 0.36 -30.67 -5.60
N ASP A 27 1.18 -30.32 -4.62
CA ASP A 27 1.06 -29.07 -3.85
C ASP A 27 1.68 -27.85 -4.55
N ASN A 28 2.36 -28.05 -5.70
CA ASN A 28 2.98 -26.93 -6.43
C ASN A 28 1.93 -25.87 -6.81
N SER A 29 0.72 -26.31 -7.18
CA SER A 29 -0.40 -25.42 -7.48
C SER A 29 -0.77 -24.50 -6.30
N ILE A 30 -0.65 -24.97 -5.06
CA ILE A 30 -0.93 -24.20 -3.84
C ILE A 30 0.17 -23.16 -3.62
N VAL A 31 1.43 -23.54 -3.85
CA VAL A 31 2.57 -22.62 -3.78
C VAL A 31 2.44 -21.53 -4.84
N LEU A 32 2.12 -21.87 -6.08
CA LEU A 32 1.92 -20.89 -7.16
C LEU A 32 0.71 -19.98 -6.92
N ALA A 33 -0.36 -20.47 -6.28
CA ALA A 33 -1.51 -19.63 -5.90
C ALA A 33 -1.19 -18.62 -4.78
N SER A 34 0.00 -18.68 -4.18
CA SER A 34 0.47 -17.69 -3.20
C SER A 34 1.21 -16.52 -3.86
N ASN A 35 1.47 -15.44 -3.11
CA ASN A 35 2.19 -14.27 -3.60
C ASN A 35 3.68 -14.37 -3.24
N GLY A 36 4.53 -14.83 -4.16
CA GLY A 36 5.98 -14.96 -3.96
C GLY A 36 6.69 -13.66 -3.56
N LYS A 37 6.12 -12.49 -3.90
CA LYS A 37 6.67 -11.19 -3.48
C LYS A 37 6.75 -11.04 -1.96
N ASN A 38 5.89 -11.72 -1.22
CA ASN A 38 5.91 -11.66 0.23
C ASN A 38 7.18 -12.27 0.85
N ALA A 39 7.78 -13.27 0.19
CA ALA A 39 9.05 -13.85 0.62
C ALA A 39 10.23 -12.99 0.15
N THR A 40 10.26 -12.64 -1.14
CA THR A 40 11.37 -11.85 -1.71
C THR A 40 11.48 -10.47 -1.09
N ALA A 41 10.35 -9.84 -0.74
CA ALA A 41 10.32 -8.58 -0.01
C ALA A 41 10.91 -8.68 1.40
N ARG A 42 11.21 -9.87 1.93
CA ARG A 42 11.85 -10.11 3.23
C ARG A 42 13.25 -10.72 3.09
N ASN A 43 13.84 -10.62 1.90
CA ASN A 43 15.14 -11.20 1.53
C ASN A 43 15.16 -12.74 1.61
N TRP A 44 14.13 -13.39 1.05
CA TRP A 44 14.04 -14.85 0.88
C TRP A 44 13.96 -15.26 -0.60
N GLN A 45 14.69 -16.31 -0.97
CA GLN A 45 14.52 -17.08 -2.21
C GLN A 45 13.57 -18.25 -1.98
N ILE A 46 12.71 -18.49 -2.97
CA ILE A 46 11.75 -19.59 -2.94
C ILE A 46 12.22 -20.62 -3.95
N GLN A 47 12.63 -21.80 -3.48
CA GLN A 47 13.24 -22.83 -4.33
C GLN A 47 12.51 -24.17 -4.20
N TYR A 48 12.65 -25.01 -5.22
CA TYR A 48 12.26 -26.41 -5.10
C TYR A 48 13.27 -27.15 -4.24
N TYR A 49 12.80 -28.06 -3.39
CA TYR A 49 13.68 -28.84 -2.52
C TYR A 49 14.60 -29.81 -3.28
N GLU A 50 14.17 -30.30 -4.45
CA GLU A 50 14.88 -31.34 -5.20
C GLU A 50 16.14 -30.82 -5.90
N ASP A 51 16.08 -29.64 -6.50
CA ASP A 51 17.10 -29.14 -7.43
C ASP A 51 17.55 -27.69 -7.16
N ASP A 52 17.07 -27.10 -6.06
CA ASP A 52 17.32 -25.70 -5.67
C ASP A 52 16.93 -24.67 -6.76
N THR A 53 16.13 -25.06 -7.76
CA THR A 53 15.69 -24.13 -8.79
C THR A 53 14.62 -23.19 -8.25
N ASP A 54 14.66 -21.92 -8.67
CA ASP A 54 13.71 -20.92 -8.21
C ASP A 54 12.29 -21.26 -8.67
N VAL A 55 11.36 -21.23 -7.71
CA VAL A 55 9.93 -21.34 -8.00
C VAL A 55 9.47 -20.05 -8.66
N THR A 56 8.92 -20.15 -9.87
CA THR A 56 8.41 -19.02 -10.66
C THR A 56 6.96 -19.25 -11.06
N GLY A 57 6.26 -18.21 -11.55
CA GLY A 57 4.87 -18.33 -12.01
C GLY A 57 3.79 -18.15 -10.93
N PHE A 58 4.11 -17.44 -9.86
CA PHE A 58 3.14 -17.08 -8.82
C PHE A 58 1.95 -16.28 -9.39
N THR A 59 0.73 -16.67 -9.02
CA THR A 59 -0.53 -16.02 -9.40
C THR A 59 -1.24 -15.35 -8.23
N GLY A 60 -0.81 -15.63 -7.00
CA GLY A 60 -1.41 -15.03 -5.81
C GLY A 60 -1.13 -13.53 -5.70
N THR A 61 -2.16 -12.76 -5.36
CA THR A 61 -2.08 -11.30 -5.20
C THR A 61 -2.10 -10.85 -3.74
N HIS A 62 -2.39 -11.76 -2.81
CA HIS A 62 -2.49 -11.42 -1.39
C HIS A 62 -1.13 -10.99 -0.82
N GLN A 63 -0.97 -9.70 -0.56
CA GLN A 63 0.22 -9.13 0.06
C GLN A 63 0.13 -9.23 1.59
N CYS A 64 1.23 -9.61 2.24
CA CYS A 64 1.31 -9.64 3.69
C CYS A 64 1.19 -8.21 4.22
N VAL A 65 0.19 -7.97 5.08
CA VAL A 65 0.03 -6.70 5.78
C VAL A 65 1.12 -6.60 6.85
N GLY A 66 2.29 -6.08 6.47
CA GLY A 66 3.46 -6.12 7.34
C GLY A 66 4.64 -5.35 6.75
N GLY A 67 4.48 -4.04 6.67
CA GLY A 67 5.49 -3.07 6.28
C GLY A 67 4.80 -1.78 5.86
N THR A 68 4.85 -0.75 6.70
CA THR A 68 4.52 0.63 6.32
C THR A 68 5.61 1.14 5.39
N GLY A 69 5.64 0.63 4.17
CA GLY A 69 6.27 1.23 3.02
C GLY A 69 5.15 1.29 2.00
N ILE A 70 4.68 2.50 1.72
CA ILE A 70 3.92 2.80 0.51
C ILE A 70 4.62 2.07 -0.64
N ASP A 71 4.02 0.99 -1.13
CA ASP A 71 4.39 0.42 -2.41
C ASP A 71 4.00 1.52 -3.40
N GLU A 72 4.98 2.35 -3.77
CA GLU A 72 4.88 3.23 -4.90
C GLU A 72 4.75 2.33 -6.13
N THR A 73 3.52 1.84 -6.33
CA THR A 73 3.06 1.38 -7.64
C THR A 73 3.51 2.45 -8.61
N LYS A 74 4.40 2.05 -9.53
CA LYS A 74 4.92 2.83 -10.63
C LYS A 74 3.82 3.21 -11.63
N ASP A 75 2.85 3.97 -11.15
CA ASP A 75 1.87 4.72 -11.91
C ASP A 75 1.55 5.94 -11.05
N LEU A 76 1.81 7.13 -11.59
CA LEU A 76 1.53 8.43 -10.97
C LEU A 76 0.15 8.43 -10.30
N PRO A 77 -0.02 9.09 -9.13
CA PRO A 77 -1.20 8.85 -8.33
C PRO A 77 -2.45 9.35 -9.06
N ALA A 78 -3.40 8.45 -9.26
CA ALA A 78 -4.80 8.75 -9.62
C ALA A 78 -5.51 9.64 -8.58
N PHE A 79 -4.79 10.18 -7.59
CA PHE A 79 -5.31 11.02 -6.50
C PHE A 79 -4.16 11.72 -5.77
N SER A 80 -4.07 13.05 -5.88
CA SER A 80 -3.10 13.88 -5.17
C SER A 80 -3.78 15.09 -4.55
N ILE A 81 -3.22 15.57 -3.43
CA ILE A 81 -3.72 16.73 -2.69
C ILE A 81 -2.60 17.75 -2.53
N TYR A 82 -2.88 19.02 -2.83
CA TYR A 82 -1.92 20.11 -2.72
C TYR A 82 -2.59 21.48 -2.46
N PRO A 83 -1.86 22.45 -1.88
CA PRO A 83 -0.56 22.27 -1.26
C PRO A 83 -0.68 21.47 0.05
N ASN A 84 0.40 20.82 0.45
CA ASN A 84 0.53 20.23 1.79
C ASN A 84 1.95 20.56 2.28
N PRO A 85 2.14 21.49 3.24
CA PRO A 85 1.11 22.16 4.06
C PRO A 85 0.19 23.14 3.31
N VAL A 86 -1.05 23.32 3.81
CA VAL A 86 -2.09 24.20 3.22
C VAL A 86 -2.43 25.37 4.14
N LYS A 87 -2.75 26.53 3.56
CA LYS A 87 -3.26 27.71 4.28
C LYS A 87 -4.75 27.90 4.09
N ASP A 88 -5.18 28.09 2.85
CA ASP A 88 -6.55 28.54 2.59
C ASP A 88 -7.33 27.51 1.76
N ILE A 89 -6.80 27.10 0.61
CA ILE A 89 -7.50 26.24 -0.34
C ILE A 89 -6.70 24.97 -0.56
N LEU A 90 -7.36 23.84 -0.33
CA LEU A 90 -6.86 22.52 -0.64
C LEU A 90 -7.41 22.08 -2.00
N ASN A 91 -6.54 21.72 -2.93
CA ASN A 91 -6.90 21.20 -4.25
C ASN A 91 -6.66 19.70 -4.31
N ILE A 92 -7.55 19.01 -5.02
CA ILE A 92 -7.55 17.57 -5.22
C ILE A 92 -7.46 17.31 -6.72
N THR A 93 -6.41 16.61 -7.16
CA THR A 93 -6.27 16.13 -8.54
C THR A 93 -6.50 14.63 -8.58
N THR A 94 -7.38 14.19 -9.47
CA THR A 94 -7.83 12.80 -9.61
C THR A 94 -8.14 12.52 -11.07
N ASP A 95 -8.05 11.26 -11.47
CA ASP A 95 -8.40 10.78 -12.82
C ASP A 95 -9.91 10.68 -13.04
N LYS A 96 -10.67 10.49 -11.95
CA LYS A 96 -12.13 10.39 -11.92
C LYS A 96 -12.74 11.55 -11.16
N PRO A 97 -13.98 11.98 -11.48
CA PRO A 97 -14.67 13.00 -10.71
C PRO A 97 -14.73 12.63 -9.22
N VAL A 98 -14.38 13.55 -8.33
CA VAL A 98 -14.56 13.33 -6.89
C VAL A 98 -16.02 13.57 -6.53
N HIS A 99 -16.72 12.58 -6.03
CA HIS A 99 -18.12 12.74 -5.60
C HIS A 99 -18.25 13.25 -4.18
N SER A 100 -17.33 12.85 -3.31
CA SER A 100 -17.37 13.19 -1.89
C SER A 100 -15.98 13.52 -1.34
N ILE A 101 -15.87 14.63 -0.61
CA ILE A 101 -14.69 15.05 0.13
C ILE A 101 -15.13 15.32 1.56
N HIS A 102 -14.49 14.65 2.51
CA HIS A 102 -14.71 14.83 3.94
C HIS A 102 -13.38 15.08 4.63
N ILE A 103 -13.31 16.10 5.47
CA ILE A 103 -12.12 16.42 6.27
C ILE A 103 -12.44 16.15 7.73
N TYR A 104 -11.57 15.38 8.37
CA TYR A 104 -11.69 15.00 9.77
C TYR A 104 -10.51 15.55 10.57
N ASN A 105 -10.77 15.97 11.81
CA ASN A 105 -9.71 16.24 12.78
C ASN A 105 -9.13 14.94 13.35
N THR A 106 -8.14 15.04 14.23
CA THR A 106 -7.51 13.89 14.90
C THR A 106 -8.44 13.12 15.83
N TYR A 107 -9.57 13.71 16.23
CA TYR A 107 -10.61 13.07 17.03
C TYR A 107 -11.66 12.34 16.18
N GLY A 108 -11.52 12.34 14.84
CA GLY A 108 -12.46 11.72 13.91
C GLY A 108 -13.74 12.52 13.71
N THR A 109 -13.80 13.77 14.16
CA THR A 109 -14.94 14.67 13.89
C THR A 109 -14.80 15.27 12.51
N GLU A 110 -15.87 15.22 11.70
CA GLU A 110 -15.94 15.92 10.41
C GLU A 110 -15.95 17.43 10.67
N VAL A 111 -15.01 18.14 10.03
CA VAL A 111 -14.84 19.60 10.18
C VAL A 111 -15.11 20.35 8.89
N ALA A 112 -15.05 19.68 7.74
CA ALA A 112 -15.43 20.25 6.44
C ALA A 112 -15.85 19.14 5.47
N HIS A 113 -16.72 19.45 4.53
CA HIS A 113 -17.05 18.56 3.42
C HIS A 113 -17.31 19.34 2.14
N ALA A 114 -17.17 18.65 1.00
CA ALA A 114 -17.58 19.14 -0.31
C ALA A 114 -18.04 17.95 -1.17
N THR A 115 -18.97 18.21 -2.10
CA THR A 115 -19.49 17.21 -3.04
C THR A 115 -19.27 17.69 -4.45
N ASP A 116 -18.91 16.79 -5.37
CA ASP A 116 -18.66 17.11 -6.78
C ASP A 116 -17.70 18.30 -6.99
N ALA A 117 -16.66 18.38 -6.16
CA ALA A 117 -15.70 19.48 -6.13
C ALA A 117 -14.26 18.97 -6.25
N THR A 118 -13.38 19.80 -6.83
CA THR A 118 -11.94 19.54 -6.94
C THR A 118 -11.11 20.39 -5.99
N SER A 119 -11.76 21.22 -5.17
CA SER A 119 -11.12 22.03 -4.14
C SER A 119 -12.06 22.21 -2.95
N ILE A 120 -11.46 22.50 -1.80
CA ILE A 120 -12.17 22.77 -0.56
C ILE A 120 -11.45 23.87 0.23
N ASP A 121 -12.23 24.83 0.72
CA ASP A 121 -11.73 25.91 1.56
C ASP A 121 -11.53 25.39 2.99
N VAL A 122 -10.30 25.49 3.48
CA VAL A 122 -9.87 25.09 4.82
C VAL A 122 -9.35 26.27 5.63
N SER A 123 -9.47 27.51 5.13
CA SER A 123 -8.98 28.74 5.79
C SER A 123 -9.54 28.92 7.20
N HIS A 124 -10.77 28.45 7.43
CA HIS A 124 -11.47 28.49 8.71
C HIS A 124 -10.98 27.45 9.71
N LEU A 125 -10.16 26.47 9.29
CA LEU A 125 -9.64 25.43 10.18
C LEU A 125 -8.39 25.93 10.93
N PRO A 126 -8.27 25.65 12.24
CA PRO A 126 -7.04 25.92 12.98
C PRO A 126 -5.84 25.17 12.41
N ALA A 127 -4.64 25.73 12.61
CA ALA A 127 -3.39 25.03 12.29
C ALA A 127 -3.32 23.67 13.00
N GLY A 128 -2.94 22.62 12.26
CA GLY A 128 -2.99 21.26 12.78
C GLY A 128 -2.98 20.18 11.72
N VAL A 129 -3.11 18.93 12.16
CA VAL A 129 -3.14 17.75 11.30
C VAL A 129 -4.59 17.34 11.04
N TYR A 130 -4.93 17.11 9.77
CA TYR A 130 -6.25 16.67 9.35
C TYR A 130 -6.15 15.47 8.41
N MET A 131 -7.20 14.65 8.41
CA MET A 131 -7.38 13.53 7.50
C MET A 131 -8.43 13.90 6.46
N VAL A 132 -8.06 13.82 5.18
CA VAL A 132 -8.97 14.05 4.05
C VAL A 132 -9.35 12.71 3.48
N HIS A 133 -10.64 12.43 3.46
CA HIS A 133 -11.24 11.29 2.81
C HIS A 133 -11.94 11.76 1.54
N ALA A 134 -11.51 11.26 0.39
CA ALA A 134 -12.19 11.51 -0.87
C ALA A 134 -12.35 10.20 -1.65
N ASP A 135 -13.61 9.86 -1.96
CA ASP A 135 -14.00 8.66 -2.72
C ASP A 135 -13.26 7.37 -2.34
N GLY A 136 -13.23 7.06 -1.04
CA GLY A 136 -12.60 5.85 -0.51
C GLY A 136 -11.08 5.94 -0.31
N LYS A 137 -10.43 7.02 -0.74
CA LYS A 137 -9.01 7.29 -0.50
C LYS A 137 -8.84 8.24 0.68
N VAL A 138 -7.88 7.95 1.56
CA VAL A 138 -7.58 8.77 2.73
C VAL A 138 -6.15 9.30 2.64
N THR A 139 -5.96 10.58 2.91
CA THR A 139 -4.63 11.20 2.99
C THR A 139 -4.53 12.19 4.15
N ARG A 140 -3.32 12.37 4.67
CA ARG A 140 -3.02 13.29 5.77
C ARG A 140 -2.53 14.62 5.22
N ILE A 141 -3.11 15.71 5.71
CA ILE A 141 -2.66 17.08 5.43
C ILE A 141 -2.23 17.82 6.69
N ILE A 142 -1.43 18.85 6.51
CA ILE A 142 -1.02 19.79 7.55
C ILE A 142 -1.59 21.17 7.19
N LYS A 143 -2.37 21.76 8.09
CA LYS A 143 -2.86 23.13 8.00
C LYS A 143 -1.90 24.06 8.75
N GLU A 144 -1.45 25.12 8.08
CA GLU A 144 -0.67 26.23 8.67
C GLU A 144 -1.55 27.35 9.23
#